data_AF-A0A973CQ68-F1
#
_entry.id   AF-A0A973CQ68-F1
#
_cell.length_a   1.000
_cell.length_b   1.000
_cell.length_c   1.000
_cell.angle_alpha   90.00
_cell.angle_beta   90.00
_cell.angle_gamma   90.00
#
_symmetry.space_group_name_H-M   'P 1'
#
loop_
_entity.id
_entity.type
_entity.pdbx_description
1 polymer ?
#
loop_
_entity_poly.entity_id
_entity_poly.type
_entity_poly.pdbx_seq_one_letter_code
_entity_poly.pdbx_strand_id
1 'polypeptide(L)'
;MDLMHLVDWTIADNTFIGIRGKNGGGRGAVFIWVESENVTVENNHFYHCDRSISLGNPSGHGDRRYHIKDSVIRNNTIIGGCNKGIEVDHGINMEISNNTIESDISESHVAIQVVNIQDSAIVKNNTIKLHGGKDYNCDSNVMIQ
;
A
#
# COMPACT_ATOMS: atom_id res chain seq x y z
N MET A 1 8.23 3.36 -6.13
CA MET A 1 9.54 2.84 -5.68
C MET A 1 9.50 1.34 -5.83
N ASP A 2 10.54 0.71 -6.37
CA ASP A 2 10.65 -0.75 -6.52
C ASP A 2 11.97 -1.19 -5.90
N LEU A 3 11.90 -1.81 -4.72
CA LEU A 3 13.04 -2.02 -3.84
C LEU A 3 13.13 -3.47 -3.37
N MET A 4 14.36 -3.95 -3.18
CA MET A 4 14.67 -5.33 -2.79
C MET A 4 15.80 -5.39 -1.75
N HIS A 5 15.79 -6.42 -0.90
CA HIS A 5 16.80 -6.68 0.14
C HIS A 5 17.00 -5.52 1.14
N LEU A 6 15.90 -4.86 1.54
CA LEU A 6 15.95 -3.79 2.54
C LEU A 6 16.04 -4.38 3.95
N VAL A 7 16.90 -3.82 4.79
CA VAL A 7 17.01 -4.16 6.21
C VAL A 7 17.08 -2.88 7.04
N ASP A 8 16.19 -2.75 8.03
CA ASP A 8 16.13 -1.60 8.96
C ASP A 8 15.82 -0.25 8.29
N TRP A 9 14.97 -0.27 7.25
CA TRP A 9 14.56 0.95 6.55
C TRP A 9 13.26 1.52 7.09
N THR A 10 13.20 2.84 7.20
CA THR A 10 11.96 3.59 7.44
C THR A 10 11.66 4.49 6.25
N ILE A 11 10.46 4.36 5.71
CA ILE A 11 9.90 5.29 4.71
C ILE A 11 8.81 6.07 5.44
N ALA A 12 9.11 7.32 5.80
CA ALA A 12 8.23 8.15 6.59
C ALA A 12 8.08 9.58 6.08
N ASP A 13 6.92 10.17 6.37
CA ASP A 13 6.61 11.59 6.15
C ASP A 13 6.70 12.04 4.68
N ASN A 14 6.37 11.13 3.75
CA ASN A 14 6.36 11.42 2.31
C ASN A 14 4.94 11.59 1.77
N THR A 15 4.85 12.20 0.59
CA THR A 15 3.62 12.26 -0.21
C THR A 15 3.84 11.59 -1.57
N PHE A 16 2.98 10.63 -1.92
CA PHE A 16 2.98 9.92 -3.19
C PHE A 16 1.67 10.21 -3.95
N ILE A 17 1.77 10.73 -5.17
CA ILE A 17 0.60 11.20 -5.93
C ILE A 17 0.60 10.58 -7.33
N GLY A 18 -0.52 9.99 -7.72
CA GLY A 18 -0.79 9.64 -9.12
C GLY A 18 0.14 8.60 -9.73
N ILE A 19 0.77 7.75 -8.91
CA ILE A 19 1.63 6.66 -9.41
C ILE A 19 0.73 5.55 -9.96
N ARG A 20 0.66 5.46 -11.30
CA ARG A 20 -0.27 4.59 -12.02
C ARG A 20 0.39 3.88 -13.19
N GLY A 21 -0.02 2.64 -13.42
CA GLY A 21 0.25 1.93 -14.66
C GLY A 21 -0.80 2.28 -15.72
N LYS A 22 -0.48 2.04 -16.99
CA LYS A 22 -1.37 2.33 -18.14
C LYS A 22 -2.81 1.82 -17.96
N ASN A 23 -2.97 0.67 -17.30
CA ASN A 23 -4.25 -0.04 -17.17
C ASN A 23 -4.73 -0.16 -15.71
N GLY A 24 -4.24 0.68 -14.78
CA GLY A 24 -4.60 0.52 -13.36
C GLY A 24 -3.89 -0.64 -12.64
N GLY A 25 -2.95 -1.28 -13.34
CA GLY A 25 -2.13 -2.39 -12.85
C GLY A 25 -0.75 -1.96 -12.38
N GLY A 26 -0.55 -0.66 -12.06
CA GLY A 26 0.71 -0.17 -11.52
C GLY A 26 1.14 -0.92 -10.26
N ARG A 27 2.46 -1.06 -10.07
CA ARG A 27 3.05 -1.53 -8.80
C ARG A 27 2.76 -0.54 -7.68
N GLY A 28 2.98 -0.96 -6.43
CA GLY A 28 2.90 -0.09 -5.27
C GLY A 28 3.71 1.20 -5.44
N ALA A 29 3.15 2.34 -5.03
CA ALA A 29 3.91 3.58 -4.92
C ALA A 29 5.12 3.38 -3.98
N VAL A 30 4.91 2.67 -2.88
CA VAL A 30 5.94 1.93 -2.15
C VAL A 30 5.78 0.45 -2.49
N PHE A 31 6.74 -0.11 -3.22
CA PHE A 31 6.79 -1.54 -3.54
C PHE A 31 8.13 -2.12 -3.08
N ILE A 32 8.07 -3.01 -2.10
CA ILE A 32 9.24 -3.65 -1.48
C ILE A 32 8.99 -5.15 -1.49
N TRP A 33 9.95 -5.91 -1.97
CA TRP A 33 9.83 -7.35 -2.08
C TRP A 33 11.22 -7.99 -2.03
N VAL A 34 11.28 -9.32 -1.93
CA VAL A 34 12.54 -10.09 -1.86
C VAL A 34 13.32 -9.84 -0.57
N GLU A 35 13.26 -10.82 0.34
CA GLU A 35 14.15 -10.95 1.51
C GLU A 35 14.42 -9.62 2.22
N SER A 36 13.36 -8.84 2.42
CA SER A 36 13.42 -7.56 3.14
C SER A 36 12.91 -7.74 4.57
N GLU A 37 13.46 -6.98 5.50
CA GLU A 37 13.29 -7.18 6.94
C GLU A 37 13.22 -5.87 7.70
N ASN A 38 12.42 -5.84 8.76
CA ASN A 38 12.32 -4.71 9.68
C ASN A 38 12.11 -3.36 8.96
N VAL A 39 11.22 -3.37 7.96
CA VAL A 39 10.86 -2.17 7.23
C VAL A 39 9.65 -1.53 7.88
N THR A 40 9.71 -0.22 8.09
CA THR A 40 8.57 0.58 8.55
C THR A 40 8.12 1.53 7.44
N VAL A 41 6.83 1.49 7.08
CA VAL A 41 6.20 2.48 6.21
C VAL A 41 5.19 3.24 7.06
N GLU A 42 5.50 4.49 7.41
CA GLU A 42 4.70 5.25 8.37
C GLU A 42 4.45 6.72 8.04
N ASN A 43 3.33 7.27 8.52
CA ASN A 43 2.99 8.69 8.40
C ASN A 43 3.05 9.25 6.97
N ASN A 44 2.93 8.41 5.94
CA ASN A 44 2.93 8.86 4.56
C ASN A 44 1.51 9.15 4.07
N HIS A 45 1.43 10.01 3.06
CA HIS A 45 0.20 10.34 2.35
C HIS A 45 0.23 9.76 0.93
N PHE A 46 -0.81 9.03 0.56
CA PHE A 46 -0.97 8.45 -0.77
C PHE A 46 -2.25 8.96 -1.42
N TYR A 47 -2.12 9.52 -2.62
CA TYR A 47 -3.25 10.09 -3.36
C TYR A 47 -3.35 9.44 -4.73
N HIS A 48 -4.42 8.67 -4.91
CA HIS A 48 -4.84 8.07 -6.17
C HIS A 48 -3.73 7.29 -6.90
N CYS A 49 -2.91 6.58 -6.14
CA CYS A 49 -2.00 5.56 -6.66
C CYS A 49 -2.80 4.28 -6.96
N ASP A 50 -2.43 3.54 -8.01
CA ASP A 50 -3.11 2.28 -8.33
C ASP A 50 -3.05 1.34 -7.13
N ARG A 51 -1.82 1.07 -6.67
CA ARG A 51 -1.52 0.45 -5.38
C ARG A 51 -0.72 1.44 -4.55
N SER A 52 -1.09 1.68 -3.30
CA SER A 52 -0.34 2.64 -2.47
C SER A 52 0.88 1.99 -1.85
N ILE A 53 0.67 0.94 -1.06
CA ILE A 53 1.75 0.19 -0.41
C ILE A 53 1.61 -1.28 -0.79
N SER A 54 2.66 -1.88 -1.34
CA SER A 54 2.76 -3.31 -1.62
C SER A 54 4.04 -3.86 -1.00
N LEU A 55 3.92 -4.64 0.08
CA LEU A 55 5.03 -5.37 0.68
C LEU A 55 4.93 -6.84 0.28
N GLY A 56 5.79 -7.26 -0.65
CA GLY A 56 5.74 -8.56 -1.31
C GLY A 56 5.06 -8.52 -2.68
N ASN A 57 5.21 -9.61 -3.44
CA ASN A 57 4.76 -9.71 -4.81
C ASN A 57 4.16 -11.10 -5.10
N PRO A 58 2.88 -11.20 -5.51
CA PRO A 58 2.22 -12.49 -5.83
C PRO A 58 2.87 -13.25 -6.99
N SER A 59 3.57 -12.54 -7.88
CA SER A 59 4.27 -13.15 -9.02
C SER A 59 5.68 -13.66 -8.67
N GLY A 60 6.16 -13.40 -7.44
CA GLY A 60 7.42 -13.93 -6.94
C GLY A 60 7.29 -15.41 -6.58
N HIS A 61 7.34 -16.29 -7.57
CA HIS A 61 7.35 -17.74 -7.36
C HIS A 61 8.79 -18.28 -7.34
N GLY A 62 9.14 -19.10 -6.35
CA GLY A 62 10.38 -19.90 -6.31
C GLY A 62 11.32 -19.58 -5.15
N ASP A 63 11.82 -20.65 -4.49
CA ASP A 63 12.95 -20.84 -3.53
C ASP A 63 13.27 -19.82 -2.44
N ARG A 64 12.63 -18.65 -2.42
CA ARG A 64 12.91 -17.60 -1.44
C ARG A 64 12.13 -17.84 -0.17
N ARG A 65 12.79 -17.63 0.96
CA ARG A 65 12.24 -17.93 2.27
C ARG A 65 11.04 -17.03 2.60
N TYR A 66 11.09 -15.74 2.28
CA TYR A 66 10.00 -14.75 2.45
C TYR A 66 10.23 -13.55 1.53
N HIS A 67 9.21 -12.70 1.37
CA HIS A 67 9.38 -11.42 0.69
C HIS A 67 9.62 -10.27 1.68
N ILE A 68 8.92 -10.30 2.80
CA ILE A 68 9.01 -9.26 3.82
C ILE A 68 8.83 -9.91 5.21
N LYS A 69 9.59 -9.49 6.21
CA LYS A 69 9.40 -9.96 7.59
C LYS A 69 9.55 -8.86 8.63
N ASP A 70 8.95 -9.07 9.80
CA ASP A 70 9.11 -8.24 10.99
C ASP A 70 8.84 -6.75 10.70
N SER A 71 7.87 -6.47 9.83
CA SER A 71 7.70 -5.16 9.20
C SER A 71 6.33 -4.55 9.51
N VAL A 72 6.29 -3.22 9.49
CA VAL A 72 5.15 -2.44 9.97
C VAL A 72 4.67 -1.44 8.93
N ILE A 73 3.36 -1.41 8.70
CA ILE A 73 2.66 -0.38 7.93
C ILE A 73 1.72 0.35 8.88
N ARG A 74 2.05 1.58 9.28
CA ARG A 74 1.24 2.30 10.29
C ARG A 74 1.00 3.77 10.01
N ASN A 75 -0.12 4.30 10.50
CA ASN A 75 -0.44 5.73 10.49
C ASN A 75 -0.40 6.39 9.10
N ASN A 76 -0.52 5.63 8.01
CA ASN A 76 -0.55 6.20 6.67
C ASN A 76 -1.98 6.67 6.34
N THR A 77 -2.07 7.75 5.55
CA THR A 77 -3.34 8.23 4.99
C THR A 77 -3.37 7.90 3.50
N ILE A 78 -4.41 7.19 3.07
CA ILE A 78 -4.56 6.70 1.70
C ILE A 78 -5.92 7.18 1.16
N ILE A 79 -5.86 8.02 0.13
CA ILE A 79 -6.99 8.24 -0.78
C ILE A 79 -6.78 7.31 -1.98
N GLY A 80 -7.58 6.25 -2.04
CA GLY A 80 -7.40 5.11 -2.94
C GLY A 80 -7.46 5.50 -4.43
N GLY A 81 -6.66 4.79 -5.23
CA GLY A 81 -6.85 4.71 -6.67
C GLY A 81 -7.66 3.47 -7.07
N CYS A 82 -7.35 2.88 -8.22
CA CYS A 82 -8.20 1.86 -8.83
C CYS A 82 -7.94 0.41 -8.38
N ASN A 83 -6.90 0.12 -7.59
CA ASN A 83 -6.48 -1.27 -7.28
C ASN A 83 -6.41 -1.54 -5.77
N LYS A 84 -5.35 -1.13 -5.06
CA LYS A 84 -5.19 -1.47 -3.63
C LYS A 84 -4.75 -0.29 -2.78
N GLY A 85 -5.28 -0.20 -1.57
CA GLY A 85 -4.65 0.63 -0.55
C GLY A 85 -3.35 0.00 -0.10
N ILE A 86 -3.46 -1.11 0.62
CA ILE A 86 -2.34 -1.86 1.17
C ILE A 86 -2.40 -3.30 0.69
N GLU A 87 -1.25 -3.84 0.27
CA GLU A 87 -1.06 -5.24 -0.09
C GLU A 87 0.13 -5.78 0.71
N VAL A 88 -0.05 -6.92 1.37
CA VAL A 88 1.03 -7.71 1.96
C VAL A 88 0.96 -9.12 1.42
N ASP A 89 2.08 -9.59 0.88
CA ASP A 89 2.20 -10.91 0.26
C ASP A 89 3.50 -11.61 0.70
N HIS A 90 3.44 -12.90 1.00
CA HIS A 90 4.58 -13.71 1.47
C HIS A 90 5.30 -13.07 2.67
N GLY A 91 4.51 -12.51 3.60
CA GLY A 91 4.96 -11.84 4.81
C GLY A 91 5.12 -12.78 6.02
N ILE A 92 6.00 -12.41 6.96
CA ILE A 92 6.19 -13.04 8.28
C ILE A 92 6.14 -11.94 9.33
N ASN A 93 5.38 -12.12 10.42
CA ASN A 93 5.30 -11.18 11.54
C ASN A 93 5.05 -9.73 11.08
N MET A 94 3.91 -9.53 10.42
CA MET A 94 3.54 -8.24 9.83
C MET A 94 2.56 -7.49 10.74
N GLU A 95 2.71 -6.17 10.85
CA GLU A 95 1.70 -5.32 11.48
C GLU A 95 1.18 -4.27 10.50
N ILE A 96 -0.14 -4.20 10.35
CA ILE A 96 -0.85 -3.17 9.58
C ILE A 96 -1.80 -2.46 10.54
N SER A 97 -1.42 -1.28 11.03
CA SER A 97 -2.15 -0.63 12.12
C SER A 97 -2.39 0.86 11.95
N ASN A 98 -3.53 1.34 12.45
CA ASN A 98 -3.85 2.78 12.53
C ASN A 98 -3.78 3.55 11.19
N ASN A 99 -3.90 2.86 10.05
CA ASN A 99 -3.95 3.52 8.75
C ASN A 99 -5.37 4.03 8.47
N THR A 100 -5.48 5.15 7.75
CA THR A 100 -6.76 5.66 7.25
C THR A 100 -6.81 5.42 5.74
N ILE A 101 -7.82 4.68 5.28
CA ILE A 101 -8.03 4.35 3.87
C ILE A 101 -9.42 4.82 3.47
N GLU A 102 -9.47 5.66 2.45
CA GLU A 102 -10.69 6.22 1.89
C GLU A 102 -10.70 6.00 0.39
N SER A 103 -11.74 5.39 -0.16
CA SER A 103 -11.86 5.13 -1.61
C SER A 103 -13.30 5.19 -2.09
N ASP A 104 -13.49 5.51 -3.37
CA ASP A 104 -14.79 5.35 -4.02
C ASP A 104 -15.21 3.86 -4.04
N ILE A 105 -16.51 3.61 -4.21
CA ILE A 105 -17.00 2.25 -4.47
C ILE A 105 -16.48 1.82 -5.84
N SER A 106 -15.64 0.80 -5.86
CA SER A 106 -15.20 0.14 -7.09
C SER A 106 -15.09 -1.36 -6.83
N GLU A 107 -15.57 -2.18 -7.77
CA GLU A 107 -15.40 -3.63 -7.73
C GLU A 107 -13.91 -4.05 -7.81
N SER A 108 -13.04 -3.16 -8.31
CA SER A 108 -11.62 -3.42 -8.47
C SER A 108 -10.76 -2.98 -7.29
N HIS A 109 -11.31 -2.21 -6.34
CA HIS A 109 -10.53 -1.67 -5.22
C HIS A 109 -10.58 -2.57 -3.98
N VAL A 110 -9.41 -2.89 -3.42
CA VAL A 110 -9.29 -3.58 -2.12
C VAL A 110 -8.51 -2.69 -1.16
N ALA A 111 -9.14 -2.28 -0.06
CA ALA A 111 -8.51 -1.40 0.92
C ALA A 111 -7.24 -2.02 1.54
N ILE A 112 -7.35 -3.25 2.04
CA ILE A 112 -6.22 -4.02 2.58
C ILE A 112 -6.34 -5.46 2.07
N GLN A 113 -5.31 -5.94 1.38
CA GLN A 113 -5.15 -7.34 1.02
C GLN A 113 -3.96 -7.93 1.77
N VAL A 114 -4.18 -9.07 2.42
CA VAL A 114 -3.14 -9.85 3.09
C VAL A 114 -3.23 -11.27 2.58
N VAL A 115 -2.19 -11.75 1.92
CA VAL A 115 -2.18 -13.06 1.23
C VAL A 115 -0.84 -13.77 1.43
N ASN A 116 -0.86 -15.10 1.34
CA ASN A 116 0.30 -15.98 1.47
C ASN A 116 1.20 -15.71 2.70
N ILE A 117 0.62 -15.25 3.81
CA ILE A 117 1.34 -15.04 5.06
C ILE A 117 1.84 -16.39 5.58
N GLN A 118 3.12 -16.45 5.93
CA GLN A 118 3.77 -17.69 6.31
C GLN A 118 3.71 -17.96 7.82
N ASP A 119 3.53 -16.91 8.62
CA ASP A 119 3.42 -17.03 10.09
C ASP A 119 2.24 -16.19 10.61
N SER A 120 2.44 -14.87 10.77
CA SER A 120 1.42 -14.00 11.33
C SER A 120 1.37 -12.63 10.64
N ALA A 121 0.15 -12.07 10.60
CA ALA A 121 -0.11 -10.69 10.24
C ALA A 121 -1.22 -10.15 11.13
N ILE A 122 -0.97 -9.01 11.78
CA ILE A 122 -1.92 -8.32 12.64
C ILE A 122 -2.46 -7.12 11.89
N VAL A 123 -3.77 -7.11 11.64
CA VAL A 123 -4.49 -5.96 11.07
C VAL A 123 -5.38 -5.37 12.16
N LYS A 124 -5.05 -4.17 12.66
CA LYS A 124 -5.77 -3.57 13.81
C LYS A 124 -5.95 -2.06 13.65
N ASN A 125 -7.05 -1.54 14.18
CA ASN A 125 -7.30 -0.10 14.30
C ASN A 125 -7.22 0.73 13.00
N ASN A 126 -7.34 0.09 11.83
CA ASN A 126 -7.39 0.81 10.57
C ASN A 126 -8.80 1.41 10.37
N THR A 127 -8.86 2.65 9.91
CA THR A 127 -10.12 3.29 9.52
C THR A 127 -10.31 3.09 8.02
N ILE A 128 -11.36 2.37 7.62
CA ILE A 128 -11.73 2.16 6.21
C ILE A 128 -13.10 2.78 6.00
N LYS A 129 -13.19 3.72 5.06
CA LYS A 129 -14.44 4.44 4.76
C LYS A 129 -14.59 4.70 3.27
N LEU A 130 -15.83 4.89 2.83
CA LEU A 130 -16.10 5.34 1.47
C LEU A 130 -15.66 6.80 1.33
N HIS A 131 -15.14 7.12 0.14
CA HIS A 131 -14.86 8.49 -0.25
C HIS A 131 -16.16 9.20 -0.62
N GLY A 132 -16.40 10.38 -0.05
CA GLY A 132 -17.48 11.25 -0.49
C GLY A 132 -17.08 11.96 -1.78
N GLY A 133 -17.53 11.48 -2.94
CA GLY A 133 -17.16 12.03 -4.27
C GLY A 133 -17.61 13.49 -4.48
N LYS A 134 -17.16 14.28 -5.47
CA LYS A 134 -16.16 14.24 -6.58
C LYS A 134 -15.73 15.72 -6.78
N ASP A 135 -14.56 16.16 -7.23
CA ASP A 135 -13.64 15.63 -8.23
C ASP A 135 -12.14 15.83 -7.90
N TYR A 136 -11.29 14.94 -8.43
CA TYR A 136 -9.90 15.25 -8.76
C TYR A 136 -9.84 15.67 -10.22
N ASN A 137 -9.94 16.96 -10.47
CA ASN A 137 -10.07 17.44 -11.83
C ASN A 137 -9.12 18.68 -11.83
N CYS A 138 -8.23 18.67 -12.81
CA CYS A 138 -7.07 19.56 -12.87
C CYS A 138 -7.52 20.91 -13.44
N ASP A 139 -7.14 22.02 -12.77
CA ASP A 139 -7.45 23.43 -13.11
C ASP A 139 -8.92 23.78 -13.07
N SER A 140 -9.31 24.97 -12.59
CA SER A 140 -10.59 25.72 -12.70
C SER A 140 -11.34 25.78 -14.05
N ASN A 141 -10.99 24.92 -15.02
CA ASN A 141 -11.99 24.02 -15.62
C ASN A 141 -12.55 22.97 -14.61
N VAL A 142 -12.15 23.07 -13.33
CA VAL A 142 -12.26 22.17 -12.18
C VAL A 142 -11.65 22.79 -10.88
N MET A 143 -12.41 22.80 -9.78
CA MET A 143 -11.86 22.98 -8.44
C MET A 143 -11.95 21.71 -7.57
N ILE A 144 -10.98 21.55 -6.66
CA ILE A 144 -11.01 20.58 -5.56
C ILE A 144 -11.26 21.36 -4.25
N GLN A 145 -12.29 20.97 -3.48
CA GLN A 145 -12.66 21.57 -2.18
C GLN A 145 -11.75 21.12 -1.04
#